data_AF-A0A4S0WHI9-F1
#
_entry.id   AF-A0A4S0WHI9-F1
#
_cell.length_a   1.000
_cell.length_b   1.000
_cell.length_c   1.000
_cell.angle_alpha   90.00
_cell.angle_beta   90.00
_cell.angle_gamma   90.00
#
_symmetry.space_group_name_H-M   'P 1'
#
loop_
_entity.id
_entity.type
_entity.pdbx_description
1 polymer ?
#
loop_
_entity_poly.entity_id
_entity_poly.type
_entity_poly.pdbx_seq_one_letter_code
_entity_poly.pdbx_strand_id
1 'polypeptide(L)'
;MGRPPTYQARKAIRLAETGIAQPEIAAKLGVTNRTLSRWALTYPDFREALDRGIAKRVAALDKRRAEVAERRAAERRSIEAAEAAERAAVRENARALRQLIEEALRAADEPAETNSASGKPLSAPDASVRPADHPEHRRPADEYLSGVNDHDVAPDWQDADGGVDGSLPLDDPRSNW
;
A
#
# COMPACT_ATOMS: atom_id res chain seq x y z
N MET A 1 -29.47 33.67 3.44
CA MET A 1 -28.58 33.66 4.63
C MET A 1 -28.32 35.11 5.06
N GLY A 2 -28.98 35.56 6.12
CA GLY A 2 -28.90 36.93 6.63
C GLY A 2 -27.57 37.22 7.31
N ARG A 3 -27.08 38.45 7.15
CA ARG A 3 -25.81 38.93 7.69
C ARG A 3 -25.82 38.88 9.22
N PRO A 4 -24.96 38.10 9.89
CA PRO A 4 -24.78 38.23 11.32
C PRO A 4 -24.26 39.64 11.61
N PRO A 5 -24.99 40.46 12.40
CA PRO A 5 -24.66 41.86 12.56
C PRO A 5 -23.41 42.08 13.42
N THR A 6 -22.95 41.05 14.14
CA THR A 6 -21.92 41.17 15.17
C THR A 6 -20.75 40.24 14.92
N TYR A 7 -19.54 40.80 15.06
CA TYR A 7 -18.30 40.06 15.01
C TYR A 7 -18.20 39.12 16.23
N GLN A 8 -18.26 37.80 15.99
CA GLN A 8 -18.12 36.79 17.04
C GLN A 8 -16.64 36.47 17.30
N ALA A 9 -15.88 37.48 17.75
CA ALA A 9 -14.41 37.44 17.87
C ALA A 9 -13.88 36.15 18.49
N ARG A 10 -14.34 35.80 19.70
CA ARG A 10 -13.88 34.63 20.46
C ARG A 10 -14.16 33.30 19.75
N LYS A 11 -15.24 33.20 18.97
CA LYS A 11 -15.59 31.97 18.25
C LYS A 11 -14.78 31.86 16.95
N ALA A 12 -14.64 32.97 16.22
CA ALA A 12 -13.86 33.04 15.00
C ALA A 12 -12.38 32.74 15.25
N ILE A 13 -11.77 33.36 16.27
CA ILE A 13 -10.36 33.14 16.64
C ILE A 13 -10.12 31.67 17.02
N ARG A 14 -10.95 31.10 17.91
CA ARG A 14 -10.82 29.68 18.30
C ARG A 14 -10.92 28.73 17.11
N LEU A 15 -11.83 29.01 16.16
CA LEU A 15 -11.94 28.21 14.94
C LEU A 15 -10.71 28.38 14.05
N ALA A 16 -10.20 29.60 13.87
CA ALA A 16 -9.00 29.86 13.10
C ALA A 16 -7.76 29.12 13.67
N GLU A 17 -7.61 29.09 14.99
CA GLU A 17 -6.49 28.41 15.66
C GLU A 17 -6.46 26.90 15.46
N THR A 18 -7.58 26.28 15.08
CA THR A 18 -7.64 24.85 14.73
C THR A 18 -7.03 24.54 13.36
N GLY A 19 -6.78 25.55 12.52
CA GLY A 19 -6.21 25.36 11.18
C GLY A 19 -7.20 24.90 10.12
N ILE A 20 -8.50 24.94 10.40
CA ILE A 20 -9.54 24.70 9.38
C ILE A 20 -9.58 25.84 8.36
N ALA A 21 -10.03 25.54 7.14
CA ALA A 21 -10.05 26.51 6.05
C ALA A 21 -11.13 27.60 6.26
N GLN A 22 -10.90 28.81 5.74
CA GLN A 22 -11.88 29.92 5.85
C GLN A 22 -13.30 29.55 5.40
N PRO A 23 -13.54 28.79 4.31
CA PRO A 23 -14.89 28.36 3.93
C PRO A 23 -15.60 27.54 5.00
N GLU A 24 -14.88 26.69 5.73
CA GLU A 24 -15.45 25.90 6.82
C GLU A 24 -15.73 26.75 8.05
N ILE A 25 -14.85 27.71 8.36
CA ILE A 25 -15.10 28.71 9.42
C ILE A 25 -16.37 29.49 9.07
N ALA A 26 -16.53 29.89 7.81
CA ALA A 26 -17.67 30.66 7.33
C ALA A 26 -18.97 29.86 7.51
N ALA A 27 -18.97 28.59 7.09
CA ALA A 27 -20.08 27.67 7.29
C ALA A 27 -20.42 27.49 8.79
N LYS A 28 -19.42 27.25 9.64
CA LYS A 28 -19.62 27.06 11.10
C LYS A 28 -20.14 28.30 11.84
N LEU A 29 -19.88 29.49 11.29
CA LEU A 29 -20.34 30.76 11.85
C LEU A 29 -21.61 31.27 11.17
N GLY A 30 -22.08 30.63 10.11
CA GLY A 30 -23.23 31.11 9.33
C GLY A 30 -22.97 32.45 8.62
N VAL A 31 -21.72 32.73 8.26
CA VAL A 31 -21.31 33.95 7.55
C VAL A 31 -20.82 33.62 6.14
N THR A 32 -20.73 34.63 5.28
CA THR A 32 -20.10 34.48 3.96
C THR A 32 -18.58 34.57 4.06
N ASN A 33 -17.86 33.94 3.12
CA ASN A 33 -16.40 34.08 3.01
C ASN A 33 -15.96 35.54 2.94
N ARG A 34 -16.67 36.38 2.18
CA ARG A 34 -16.41 37.82 2.09
C ARG A 34 -16.45 38.51 3.46
N THR A 35 -17.33 38.07 4.36
CA THR A 35 -17.41 38.61 5.72
C THR A 35 -16.17 38.24 6.53
N LEU A 36 -15.71 36.99 6.43
CA LEU A 36 -14.45 36.58 7.07
C LEU A 36 -13.23 37.31 6.52
N SER A 37 -13.14 37.49 5.19
CA SER A 37 -12.05 38.25 4.59
C SER A 37 -12.03 39.70 5.12
N ARG A 38 -13.21 40.33 5.25
CA ARG A 38 -13.31 41.65 5.87
C ARG A 38 -12.88 41.65 7.33
N TRP A 39 -13.28 40.65 8.11
CA TRP A 39 -12.83 40.52 9.50
C TRP A 39 -11.32 40.33 9.62
N ALA A 40 -10.69 39.55 8.73
CA ALA A 40 -9.24 39.39 8.72
C ALA A 40 -8.49 40.72 8.43
N LEU A 41 -9.09 41.62 7.63
CA LEU A 41 -8.52 42.95 7.38
C LEU A 41 -8.78 43.93 8.53
N THR A 42 -9.91 43.79 9.23
CA THR A 42 -10.35 44.73 10.28
C THR A 42 -9.79 44.36 11.66
N TYR A 43 -9.54 43.07 11.92
CA TYR A 43 -9.13 42.54 13.23
C TYR A 43 -7.82 41.74 13.09
N PRO A 44 -6.66 42.35 13.41
CA PRO A 44 -5.35 41.71 13.29
C PRO A 44 -5.23 40.39 14.04
N ASP A 45 -5.76 40.31 15.27
CA ASP A 45 -5.72 39.09 16.09
C ASP A 45 -6.35 37.87 15.39
N PHE A 46 -7.41 38.09 14.61
CA PHE A 46 -8.05 37.04 13.84
C PHE A 46 -7.20 36.62 12.64
N ARG A 47 -6.53 37.57 11.98
CA ARG A 47 -5.59 37.27 10.91
C ARG A 47 -4.41 36.44 11.43
N GLU A 48 -3.81 36.85 12.55
CA GLU A 48 -2.75 36.08 13.17
C GLU A 48 -3.21 34.68 13.60
N ALA A 49 -4.42 34.55 14.13
CA ALA A 49 -4.98 33.26 14.49
C ALA A 49 -5.14 32.33 13.27
N LEU A 50 -5.53 32.87 12.12
CA LEU A 50 -5.60 32.12 10.85
C LEU A 50 -4.22 31.66 10.42
N ASP A 51 -3.23 32.56 10.43
CA ASP A 51 -1.88 32.25 9.99
C ASP A 51 -1.23 31.20 10.93
N ARG A 52 -1.41 31.32 12.25
CA ARG A 52 -0.99 30.30 13.23
C ARG A 52 -1.69 28.96 13.01
N GLY A 53 -2.99 28.96 12.74
CA GLY A 53 -3.75 27.74 12.47
C GLY A 53 -3.25 27.02 11.20
N ILE A 54 -3.01 27.77 10.13
CA ILE A 54 -2.47 27.23 8.87
C ILE A 54 -1.08 26.63 9.12
N ALA A 55 -0.20 27.35 9.81
CA ALA A 55 1.14 26.85 10.14
C ALA A 55 1.10 25.54 10.94
N LYS A 56 0.22 25.45 11.95
CA LYS A 56 0.02 24.21 12.72
C LYS A 56 -0.46 23.05 11.85
N ARG A 57 -1.42 23.30 10.95
CA ARG A 57 -1.94 22.29 10.04
C ARG A 57 -0.86 21.80 9.07
N VAL A 58 -0.09 22.71 8.47
CA VAL A 58 1.02 22.36 7.57
C VAL A 58 2.05 21.51 8.30
N ALA A 59 2.50 21.94 9.49
CA ALA A 59 3.44 21.16 10.30
C ALA A 59 2.91 19.75 10.65
N ALA A 60 1.62 19.62 10.95
CA ALA A 60 0.99 18.32 11.21
C ALA A 60 0.96 17.43 9.96
N LEU A 61 0.70 18.00 8.77
CA LEU A 61 0.72 17.27 7.51
C LEU A 61 2.15 16.84 7.14
N ASP A 62 3.14 17.70 7.34
CA ASP A 62 4.54 17.38 7.05
C ASP A 62 5.06 16.28 7.98
N LYS A 63 4.69 16.32 9.26
CA LYS A 63 4.96 15.22 10.20
C LYS A 63 4.37 13.90 9.70
N ARG A 64 3.09 13.89 9.30
CA ARG A 64 2.44 12.69 8.75
C ARG A 64 3.11 12.19 7.47
N ARG A 65 3.55 13.10 6.59
CA ARG A 65 4.27 12.74 5.38
C ARG A 65 5.61 12.08 5.69
N ALA A 66 6.35 12.60 6.67
CA ALA A 66 7.60 12.01 7.13
C ALA A 66 7.38 10.60 7.70
N GLU A 67 6.38 10.41 8.58
CA GLU A 67 6.03 9.10 9.15
C GLU A 67 5.68 8.06 8.06
N VAL A 68 4.90 8.46 7.05
CA VAL A 68 4.56 7.57 5.93
C VAL A 68 5.78 7.24 5.08
N ALA A 69 6.67 8.20 4.85
CA ALA A 69 7.91 7.98 4.11
C ALA A 69 8.84 7.02 4.86
N GLU A 70 8.99 7.17 6.17
CA GLU A 70 9.76 6.26 7.02
C GLU A 70 9.17 4.85 7.02
N ARG A 71 7.85 4.72 7.15
CA ARG A 71 7.17 3.42 7.09
C ARG A 71 7.43 2.71 5.76
N ARG A 72 7.30 3.43 4.64
CA ARG A 72 7.59 2.88 3.31
C ARG A 72 9.06 2.51 3.13
N ALA A 73 9.98 3.30 3.69
CA ALA A 73 11.40 2.98 3.66
C ALA A 73 11.71 1.72 4.48
N ALA A 74 11.09 1.56 5.65
CA ALA A 74 11.23 0.36 6.48
C ALA A 74 10.67 -0.89 5.77
N GLU A 75 9.49 -0.77 5.14
CA GLU A 75 8.88 -1.84 4.37
C GLU A 75 9.77 -2.28 3.20
N ARG A 76 10.31 -1.33 2.43
CA ARG A 76 11.27 -1.64 1.35
C ARG A 76 12.50 -2.38 1.85
N ARG A 77 13.10 -1.93 2.96
CA ARG A 77 14.24 -2.64 3.57
C ARG A 77 13.88 -4.05 3.99
N SER A 78 12.67 -4.28 4.51
CA SER A 78 12.22 -5.61 4.90
C SER A 78 12.04 -6.54 3.70
N ILE A 79 11.51 -6.02 2.58
CA ILE A 79 11.36 -6.77 1.33
C ILE A 79 12.75 -7.10 0.76
N GLU A 80 13.64 -6.12 0.66
CA GLU A 80 15.01 -6.32 0.17
C GLU A 80 15.78 -7.34 1.04
N ALA A 81 15.61 -7.29 2.36
CA ALA A 81 16.22 -8.26 3.27
C ALA A 81 15.63 -9.67 3.09
N ALA A 82 14.32 -9.79 2.89
CA ALA A 82 13.67 -11.08 2.63
C ALA A 82 14.14 -11.68 1.30
N GLU A 83 14.20 -10.89 0.23
CA GLU A 83 14.73 -11.32 -1.06
C GLU A 83 16.20 -11.73 -0.98
N ALA A 84 17.01 -10.99 -0.22
CA ALA A 84 18.41 -11.34 0.00
C ALA A 84 18.56 -12.67 0.76
N ALA A 85 17.71 -12.90 1.77
CA ALA A 85 17.68 -14.14 2.54
C ALA A 85 17.23 -15.33 1.66
N GLU A 86 16.20 -15.16 0.84
CA GLU A 86 15.74 -16.18 -0.10
C GLU A 86 16.85 -16.55 -1.10
N ARG A 87 17.50 -15.54 -1.71
CA ARG A 87 18.63 -15.78 -2.63
C ARG A 87 19.80 -16.49 -1.92
N ALA A 88 20.07 -16.20 -0.66
CA ALA A 88 21.08 -16.89 0.11
C ALA A 88 20.71 -18.37 0.34
N ALA A 89 19.46 -18.65 0.74
CA ALA A 89 18.95 -19.99 0.93
C ALA A 89 18.98 -20.82 -0.37
N VAL A 90 18.58 -20.24 -1.51
CA VAL A 90 18.66 -20.91 -2.82
C VAL A 90 20.10 -21.28 -3.18
N ARG A 91 21.06 -20.40 -2.92
CA ARG A 91 22.50 -20.68 -3.17
C ARG A 91 23.04 -21.79 -2.27
N GLU A 92 22.63 -21.81 -1.01
CA GLU A 92 23.03 -22.86 -0.08
C GLU A 92 22.45 -24.21 -0.48
N ASN A 93 21.16 -24.27 -0.81
CA ASN A 93 20.51 -25.47 -1.32
C ASN A 93 21.19 -25.99 -2.60
N ALA A 94 21.50 -25.10 -3.55
CA ALA A 94 22.23 -25.46 -4.76
C ALA A 94 23.63 -26.03 -4.47
N ARG A 95 24.32 -25.55 -3.42
CA ARG A 95 25.61 -26.12 -2.98
C ARG A 95 25.45 -27.50 -2.37
N ALA A 96 24.46 -27.67 -1.49
CA ALA A 96 24.17 -28.96 -0.86
C ALA A 96 23.83 -30.04 -1.93
N LEU A 97 23.00 -29.69 -2.92
CA LEU A 97 22.68 -30.60 -4.03
C LEU A 97 23.92 -31.00 -4.84
N ARG A 98 24.83 -30.05 -5.11
CA ARG A 98 26.09 -30.38 -5.81
C ARG A 98 26.95 -31.35 -5.01
N GLN A 99 27.07 -31.14 -3.69
CA GLN A 99 27.82 -32.03 -2.82
C GLN A 99 27.22 -33.45 -2.79
N LEU A 100 25.89 -33.57 -2.68
CA LEU A 100 25.21 -34.86 -2.73
C LEU A 100 25.42 -35.58 -4.07
N ILE A 101 25.38 -34.85 -5.19
CA ILE A 101 25.66 -35.42 -6.52
C ILE A 101 27.10 -35.91 -6.59
N GLU A 102 28.07 -35.11 -6.15
CA GLU A 102 29.49 -35.50 -6.15
C GLU A 102 29.76 -36.71 -5.24
N GLU A 103 29.12 -36.79 -4.07
CA GLU A 103 29.23 -37.93 -3.16
C GLU A 103 28.60 -39.20 -3.76
N ALA A 104 27.42 -39.09 -4.36
CA ALA A 104 26.76 -40.20 -5.04
C ALA A 104 27.57 -40.73 -6.23
N LEU A 105 28.20 -39.84 -7.00
CA LEU A 105 29.10 -40.21 -8.09
C LEU A 105 30.37 -40.89 -7.55
N ARG A 106 30.97 -40.37 -6.48
CA ARG A 106 32.14 -41.00 -5.83
C ARG A 106 31.82 -42.41 -5.31
N ALA A 107 30.66 -42.58 -4.68
CA ALA A 107 30.21 -43.89 -4.19
C ALA A 107 29.93 -44.90 -5.32
N ALA A 108 29.56 -44.42 -6.52
CA ALA A 108 29.35 -45.27 -7.69
C ALA A 108 30.67 -45.73 -8.35
N ASP A 109 31.74 -44.94 -8.21
CA ASP A 109 33.09 -45.26 -8.72
C ASP A 109 33.92 -46.14 -7.77
N GLU A 110 33.50 -46.32 -6.51
CA GLU A 110 34.11 -47.32 -5.63
C GLU A 110 33.80 -48.73 -6.19
N PRO A 111 34.81 -49.47 -6.69
CA PRO A 111 34.57 -50.85 -7.11
C PRO A 111 34.12 -51.61 -5.87
N ALA A 112 33.04 -52.39 -6.01
CA ALA A 112 32.57 -53.30 -4.98
C ALA A 112 33.66 -54.35 -4.68
N GLU A 113 34.68 -53.98 -3.89
CA GLU A 113 35.68 -54.91 -3.38
C GLU A 113 35.01 -55.80 -2.35
N THR A 114 34.52 -56.93 -2.87
CA THR A 114 34.37 -58.20 -2.18
C THR A 114 33.39 -58.25 -1.01
N ASN A 115 32.15 -58.59 -1.32
CA ASN A 115 31.40 -59.54 -0.50
C ASN A 115 30.95 -60.74 -1.33
N SER A 116 31.94 -61.42 -1.92
CA SER A 116 31.84 -62.82 -2.30
C SER A 116 31.92 -63.69 -1.04
N ALA A 117 30.87 -63.69 -0.23
CA ALA A 117 30.72 -64.64 0.86
C ALA A 117 29.28 -65.15 0.93
N SER A 118 29.07 -66.25 0.20
CA SER A 118 28.23 -67.38 0.61
C SER A 118 26.75 -67.11 0.90
N GLY A 119 25.95 -67.22 -0.17
CA GLY A 119 24.78 -68.10 -0.25
C GLY A 119 23.83 -68.19 0.96
N LYS A 120 22.65 -67.56 0.81
CA LYS A 120 21.38 -68.19 1.18
C LYS A 120 20.23 -67.55 0.39
N PRO A 121 19.55 -68.27 -0.52
CA PRO A 121 18.31 -67.78 -1.12
C PRO A 121 17.22 -67.89 -0.05
N LEU A 122 16.88 -66.76 0.59
CA LEU A 122 15.73 -66.66 1.47
C LEU A 122 14.57 -66.05 0.69
N SER A 123 13.60 -66.93 0.44
CA SER A 123 12.19 -66.75 0.11
C SER A 123 11.69 -65.36 -0.25
N ALA A 124 11.04 -65.31 -1.41
CA ALA A 124 10.11 -64.26 -1.80
C ALA A 124 9.17 -63.90 -0.64
N PRO A 125 9.03 -62.61 -0.28
CA PRO A 125 7.89 -62.17 0.50
C PRO A 125 6.66 -62.22 -0.40
N ASP A 126 5.70 -63.01 0.06
CA ASP A 126 4.37 -63.20 -0.48
C ASP A 126 3.68 -61.85 -0.75
N ALA A 127 3.35 -61.60 -2.01
CA ALA A 127 2.59 -60.44 -2.45
C ALA A 127 1.12 -60.66 -2.09
N SER A 128 0.76 -60.37 -0.84
CA SER A 128 -0.63 -60.21 -0.41
C SER A 128 -0.75 -59.07 0.60
N VAL A 129 -0.42 -57.86 0.15
CA VAL A 129 -0.86 -56.63 0.83
C VAL A 129 -2.12 -56.15 0.13
N ARG A 130 -3.25 -56.37 0.82
CA ARG A 130 -4.57 -55.85 0.50
C ARG A 130 -4.50 -54.34 0.18
N PRO A 131 -5.27 -53.85 -0.81
CA PRO A 131 -5.56 -52.42 -0.90
C PRO A 131 -6.33 -52.02 0.37
N ALA A 132 -5.70 -51.23 1.22
CA ALA A 132 -6.38 -50.59 2.34
C ALA A 132 -7.35 -49.55 1.78
N ASP A 133 -8.55 -49.60 2.33
CA ASP A 133 -9.69 -48.74 2.02
C ASP A 133 -9.30 -47.27 1.87
N HIS A 134 -9.80 -46.67 0.79
CA HIS A 134 -9.89 -45.23 0.63
C HIS A 134 -10.78 -44.67 1.76
N PRO A 135 -10.28 -43.84 2.68
CA PRO A 135 -11.19 -43.00 3.44
C PRO A 135 -11.73 -41.96 2.46
N GLU A 136 -13.02 -42.08 2.15
CA GLU A 136 -13.80 -40.99 1.59
C GLU A 136 -13.64 -39.77 2.51
N HIS A 137 -12.79 -38.83 2.11
CA HIS A 137 -12.81 -37.49 2.67
C HIS A 137 -14.08 -36.81 2.14
N ARG A 138 -15.15 -37.09 2.89
CA ARG A 138 -16.35 -36.30 3.12
C ARG A 138 -15.98 -34.82 3.00
N ARG A 139 -16.31 -34.22 1.85
CA ARG A 139 -16.34 -32.77 1.72
C ARG A 139 -17.40 -32.26 2.69
N PRO A 140 -17.08 -31.36 3.63
CA PRO A 140 -18.12 -30.60 4.30
C PRO A 140 -18.82 -29.76 3.23
N ALA A 141 -20.08 -30.08 2.97
CA ALA A 141 -21.05 -29.07 2.61
C ALA A 141 -21.14 -28.09 3.78
N ASP A 142 -21.41 -26.83 3.45
CA ASP A 142 -21.57 -25.69 4.35
C ASP A 142 -20.29 -24.92 4.68
N GLU A 143 -19.92 -24.03 3.75
CA GLU A 143 -19.67 -22.66 4.17
C GLU A 143 -20.22 -21.68 3.12
N TYR A 144 -21.52 -21.44 3.27
CA TYR A 144 -22.19 -20.25 2.77
C TYR A 144 -21.62 -19.02 3.51
N LEU A 145 -20.57 -18.42 2.97
CA LEU A 145 -20.32 -16.98 3.10
C LEU A 145 -20.70 -16.39 1.75
N SER A 146 -21.98 -16.11 1.49
CA SER A 146 -22.67 -14.93 2.01
C SER A 146 -21.75 -13.71 2.08
N GLY A 147 -21.45 -13.17 0.91
CA GLY A 147 -21.62 -11.75 0.61
C GLY A 147 -20.77 -10.77 1.41
N VAL A 148 -19.71 -10.28 0.79
CA VAL A 148 -19.43 -8.85 0.75
C VAL A 148 -19.02 -8.50 -0.68
N ASN A 149 -19.74 -7.55 -1.24
CA ASN A 149 -19.51 -6.93 -2.54
C ASN A 149 -18.09 -6.36 -2.63
N ASP A 150 -17.30 -6.79 -3.61
CA ASP A 150 -16.13 -6.05 -4.11
C ASP A 150 -16.18 -5.98 -5.65
N HIS A 151 -17.33 -5.54 -6.16
CA HIS A 151 -17.38 -4.85 -7.45
C HIS A 151 -17.69 -3.38 -7.21
N ASP A 152 -16.75 -2.72 -6.50
CA ASP A 152 -16.36 -1.36 -6.85
C ASP A 152 -15.80 -1.41 -8.28
N VAL A 153 -16.73 -1.37 -9.23
CA VAL A 153 -16.47 -0.90 -10.58
C VAL A 153 -15.92 0.51 -10.41
N ALA A 154 -14.61 0.65 -10.51
CA ALA A 154 -13.97 1.94 -10.61
C ALA A 154 -14.63 2.70 -11.77
N PRO A 155 -15.13 3.92 -11.55
CA PRO A 155 -15.54 4.78 -12.64
C PRO A 155 -14.30 5.19 -13.43
N ASP A 156 -14.24 4.75 -14.68
CA ASP A 156 -13.99 5.56 -15.88
C ASP A 156 -13.03 6.77 -15.69
N TRP A 157 -11.72 6.56 -15.85
CA TRP A 157 -10.71 7.64 -15.94
C TRP A 157 -9.61 7.39 -17.00
N GLN A 158 -9.80 6.49 -17.96
CA GLN A 158 -8.91 6.27 -19.11
C GLN A 158 -9.86 5.96 -20.28
N ASP A 159 -10.23 6.90 -21.15
CA ASP A 159 -9.34 7.59 -22.09
C ASP A 159 -9.87 8.99 -22.42
N ALA A 160 -9.09 10.02 -22.09
CA ALA A 160 -9.26 11.37 -22.63
C ALA A 160 -7.92 11.95 -23.09
N ASP A 161 -7.09 11.10 -23.72
CA ASP A 161 -5.95 11.54 -24.55
C ASP A 161 -6.41 11.80 -26.00
N GLY A 162 -7.66 12.26 -26.16
CA GLY A 162 -8.21 12.75 -27.42
C GLY A 162 -7.65 14.13 -27.70
N GLY A 163 -6.60 14.18 -28.50
CA GLY A 163 -5.89 15.38 -28.92
C GLY A 163 -6.81 16.54 -29.31
N VAL A 164 -6.71 17.63 -28.56
CA VAL A 164 -6.98 18.96 -29.08
C VAL A 164 -5.67 19.51 -29.61
N ASP A 165 -5.51 19.39 -30.92
CA ASP A 165 -4.59 20.19 -31.72
C ASP A 165 -5.03 21.66 -31.62
N GLY A 166 -4.61 22.30 -30.54
CA GLY A 166 -4.82 23.71 -30.26
C GLY A 166 -3.85 24.57 -31.06
N SER A 167 -4.00 24.55 -32.39
CA SER A 167 -3.58 25.68 -33.23
C SER A 167 -4.39 26.91 -32.79
N LEU A 168 -3.87 27.66 -31.83
CA LEU A 168 -4.37 28.99 -31.49
C LEU A 168 -3.95 29.94 -32.63
N PRO A 169 -4.90 30.53 -33.38
CA PRO A 169 -4.57 31.70 -34.19
C PRO A 169 -4.24 32.84 -33.23
N LEU A 170 -2.98 33.29 -33.31
CA LEU A 170 -2.49 34.49 -32.65
C LEU A 170 -3.07 35.72 -33.37
N ASP A 171 -4.37 36.00 -33.18
CA ASP A 171 -4.97 37.28 -33.57
C ASP A 171 -4.78 38.26 -32.41
N ASP A 172 -3.72 39.05 -32.50
CA ASP A 172 -3.41 40.15 -31.60
C ASP A 172 -4.14 41.44 -32.07
N PRO A 173 -5.16 41.93 -31.34
CA PRO A 173 -5.90 43.12 -31.73
C PRO A 173 -5.15 44.43 -31.46
N ARG A 174 -3.84 44.41 -31.15
CA ARG A 174 -3.04 45.61 -30.88
C ARG A 174 -2.25 46.18 -32.07
N SER A 175 -2.37 45.63 -33.27
CA SER A 175 -1.66 46.13 -34.46
C SER A 175 -2.31 47.31 -35.20
N ASN A 176 -3.34 47.95 -34.65
CA ASN A 176 -4.02 49.08 -35.30
C ASN A 176 -4.16 50.32 -34.39
N TRP A 177 -3.07 50.81 -33.80
CA TRP A 177 -2.94 52.21 -33.35
C TRP A 177 -1.49 52.67 -33.46
#